data_AF-A0A930QJT8-F1
#
_entry.id   AF-A0A930QJT8-F1
#
_cell.length_a   1.000
_cell.length_b   1.000
_cell.length_c   1.000
_cell.angle_alpha   90.00
_cell.angle_beta   90.00
_cell.angle_gamma   90.00
#
_symmetry.space_group_name_H-M   'P 1'
#
loop_
_entity.id
_entity.type
_entity.pdbx_description
1 polymer ?
#
loop_
_entity_poly.entity_id
_entity_poly.type
_entity_poly.pdbx_seq_one_letter_code
_entity_poly.pdbx_strand_id
1 'polypeptide(L)' 'MNLRDEFERIMREQREIALATMSEGLPHVRIVNFYYDTETHCVYFATFKDNEKVVELAANPSIAFT' A
#
# COMPACT_ATOMS: atom_id res chain seq x y z
N MET A 1 -20.52 -14.52 7.21
CA MET A 1 -19.72 -13.39 6.75
C MET A 1 -18.47 -13.95 6.09
N ASN A 2 -18.24 -13.70 4.80
CA ASN A 2 -17.06 -14.21 4.11
C ASN A 2 -15.86 -13.27 4.38
N LEU A 3 -14.65 -13.84 4.48
CA LEU A 3 -13.40 -13.09 4.63
C LEU A 3 -13.26 -12.02 3.52
N ARG A 4 -13.69 -12.34 2.29
CA ARG A 4 -13.66 -11.37 1.17
C ARG A 4 -14.54 -10.16 1.43
N ASP A 5 -15.76 -10.37 1.92
CA ASP A 5 -16.71 -9.28 2.16
C ASP A 5 -16.16 -8.31 3.23
N GLU A 6 -15.51 -8.84 4.26
CA GLU A 6 -14.86 -8.03 5.30
C GLU A 6 -13.64 -7.29 4.77
N PHE A 7 -12.82 -7.95 3.94
CA PHE A 7 -11.71 -7.28 3.29
C PHE A 7 -12.21 -6.10 2.44
N GLU A 8 -13.22 -6.31 1.59
CA GLU A 8 -13.81 -5.25 0.76
C GLU A 8 -14.48 -4.14 1.59
N ARG A 9 -15.02 -4.48 2.77
CA ARG A 9 -15.53 -3.49 3.73
C ARG A 9 -14.40 -2.64 4.29
N ILE A 10 -13.31 -3.26 4.75
CA ILE A 10 -12.11 -2.56 5.25
C ILE A 10 -11.54 -1.63 4.19
N MET A 11 -11.33 -2.12 2.95
CA MET A 11 -10.77 -1.33 1.87
C MET A 11 -11.64 -0.13 1.46
N ARG A 12 -12.95 -0.16 1.78
CA ARG A 12 -13.90 0.92 1.49
C ARG A 12 -14.01 1.94 2.63
N GLU A 13 -13.90 1.48 3.87
CA GLU A 13 -14.09 2.33 5.05
C GLU A 13 -12.81 3.01 5.51
N GLN A 14 -11.65 2.35 5.36
CA GLN A 14 -10.36 2.91 5.74
C GLN A 14 -9.88 3.95 4.71
N ARG A 15 -9.16 4.97 5.20
CA ARG A 15 -8.62 6.05 4.36
C ARG A 15 -7.11 5.93 4.16
N GLU A 16 -6.45 5.15 5.02
CA GLU A 16 -5.02 5.04 5.10
C GLU A 16 -4.62 3.57 5.28
N ILE A 17 -3.42 3.24 4.80
CA ILE A 17 -2.76 1.95 5.03
C ILE A 17 -1.33 2.18 5.51
N ALA A 18 -0.79 1.23 6.26
CA ALA A 18 0.63 1.20 6.57
C ALA A 18 1.36 0.43 5.46
N LEU A 19 2.08 1.15 4.58
CA LEU A 19 2.76 0.58 3.43
C LEU A 19 4.24 0.33 3.71
N ALA A 20 4.64 -0.94 3.71
CA ALA A 20 6.00 -1.40 3.91
C ALA A 20 6.74 -1.55 2.57
N THR A 21 7.92 -0.97 2.49
CA THR A 21 8.94 -1.16 1.44
C THR A 21 10.22 -1.73 2.06
N MET A 22 11.11 -2.30 1.25
CA MET A 22 12.36 -2.88 1.74
C MET A 22 13.56 -2.31 0.99
N SER A 23 14.49 -1.72 1.72
CA SER A 23 15.77 -1.23 1.21
C SER A 23 16.90 -1.81 2.05
N GLU A 24 17.94 -2.33 1.41
CA GLU A 24 19.11 -2.93 2.11
C GLU A 24 18.74 -4.01 3.15
N GLY A 25 17.62 -4.71 2.96
CA GLY A 25 17.11 -5.71 3.90
C GLY A 25 16.38 -5.14 5.13
N LEU A 26 16.22 -3.82 5.22
CA LEU A 26 15.49 -3.14 6.28
C LEU A 26 14.08 -2.74 5.81
N PRO A 27 13.02 -3.03 6.60
CA PRO A 27 11.68 -2.60 6.27
C PRO A 27 11.44 -1.13 6.64
N HIS A 28 10.89 -0.36 5.71
CA HIS A 28 10.47 1.02 5.90
C HIS A 28 8.95 1.12 5.80
N VAL A 29 8.28 1.45 6.92
CA VAL A 29 6.82 1.56 7.00
C VAL A 29 6.40 3.02 7.05
N ARG A 30 5.46 3.40 6.20
CA ARG A 30 4.88 4.76 6.16
C ARG A 30 3.36 4.66 6.02
N ILE A 31 2.64 5.55 6.69
CA ILE A 31 1.18 5.68 6.54
C ILE A 31 0.93 6.49 5.27
N VAL A 32 0.13 5.94 4.36
CA VAL A 32 -0.25 6.60 3.09
C VAL A 32 -1.76 6.57 2.93
N ASN A 33 -2.29 7.57 2.25
CA ASN A 33 -3.64 7.47 1.72
C ASN A 33 -3.68 6.44 0.59
N PHE A 34 -4.84 5.82 0.39
CA PHE A 34 -5.01 4.86 -0.69
C PHE A 34 -6.40 4.92 -1.31
N TYR A 35 -6.50 4.35 -2.50
CA TYR A 35 -7.72 4.03 -3.20
C TYR A 35 -7.67 2.57 -3.63
N TYR A 36 -8.72 1.81 -3.33
CA TYR A 36 -8.86 0.43 -3.77
C TYR A 36 -9.86 0.34 -4.91
N ASP A 37 -9.39 -0.10 -6.07
CA ASP A 37 -10.24 -0.43 -7.20
C ASP A 37 -10.72 -1.88 -7.06
N THR A 38 -12.02 -2.05 -6.82
CA THR A 38 -12.65 -3.35 -6.64
C THR A 38 -12.77 -4.15 -7.93
N GLU A 39 -12.72 -3.49 -9.10
CA GLU A 39 -12.82 -4.18 -10.40
C GLU A 39 -11.48 -4.82 -10.79
N THR A 40 -10.38 -4.08 -10.60
CA THR A 40 -9.04 -4.57 -10.94
C THR A 40 -8.30 -5.21 -9.75
N HIS A 41 -8.86 -5.10 -8.55
CA HIS A 41 -8.22 -5.47 -7.28
C HIS A 41 -6.87 -4.76 -7.07
N CYS A 42 -6.76 -3.51 -7.48
CA CYS A 42 -5.54 -2.72 -7.36
C CYS A 42 -5.62 -1.70 -6.22
N VAL A 43 -4.51 -1.57 -5.47
CA VAL A 43 -4.32 -0.51 -4.49
C VAL A 43 -3.48 0.60 -5.11
N TYR A 44 -4.06 1.79 -5.19
CA TYR A 44 -3.38 3.00 -5.63
C TYR A 44 -3.08 3.86 -4.40
N PHE A 45 -1.91 4.49 -4.35
CA PHE A 45 -1.55 5.47 -3.32
C PHE A 45 -0.78 6.61 -3.97
N ALA A 46 -0.85 7.80 -3.37
CA ALA A 46 -0.12 8.96 -3.86
C ALA A 46 1.15 9.19 -3.04
N THR A 47 2.22 9.63 -3.70
CA THR A 47 3.44 10.11 -3.04
C THR A 47 4.11 11.17 -3.90
N PHE A 48 5.02 11.94 -3.29
CA PHE A 48 5.82 12.91 -4.02
C PHE A 48 6.93 12.20 -4.81
N LYS A 49 7.23 12.69 -6.02
CA LYS A 49 8.21 12.07 -6.93
C LYS A 49 9.62 11.97 -6.34
N ASP A 50 9.98 12.93 -5.50
CA ASP A 50 11.25 13.06 -4.80
C ASP A 50 11.28 12.33 -3.44
N ASN A 51 10.23 11.56 -3.11
CA ASN A 51 10.23 10.74 -1.91
C ASN A 51 11.19 9.56 -2.05
N GLU A 52 11.98 9.28 -1.01
CA GLU A 52 12.89 8.12 -0.91
C GLU A 52 12.19 6.81 -1.30
N LYS A 53 10.89 6.69 -1.01
CA LYS A 53 10.09 5.51 -1.35
C LYS A 53 10.05 5.21 -2.85
N VAL A 54 10.13 6.22 -3.72
CA VAL A 54 10.20 6.01 -5.17
C VAL A 54 11.49 5.29 -5.56
N VAL A 55 12.60 5.63 -4.90
CA VAL A 55 13.89 4.96 -5.07
C VAL A 55 13.85 3.54 -4.51
N GLU A 56 13.28 3.36 -3.31
CA GLU A 56 13.10 2.05 -2.69
C GLU A 56 12.27 1.11 -3.58
N LEU A 57 11.14 1.58 -4.11
CA LEU A 57 10.25 0.81 -4.99
C LEU A 57 10.88 0.47 -6.34
N ALA A 58 11.69 1.38 -6.88
CA ALA A 58 12.42 1.14 -8.12
C ALA A 58 13.53 0.08 -7.94
N ALA A 59 14.18 0.05 -6.77
CA ALA A 59 15.19 -0.93 -6.43
C ALA A 59 14.60 -2.30 -6.05
N ASN A 60 13.46 -2.31 -5.33
CA ASN A 60 12.73 -3.51 -4.94
C ASN A 60 11.21 -3.25 -4.96
N PRO A 61 10.48 -3.82 -5.93
CA PRO A 61 9.04 -3.60 -6.05
C PRO A 61 8.20 -4.42 -5.07
N SER A 62 8.82 -5.27 -4.24
CA SER A 62 8.12 -6.09 -3.26
C SER A 62 7.62 -5.21 -2.11
N ILE A 63 6.32 -5.24 -1.87
CA ILE A 63 5.65 -4.45 -0.84
C ILE A 63 4.73 -5.31 0.01
N ALA A 64 4.37 -4.79 1.19
CA ALA A 64 3.29 -5.30 2.01
C ALA A 64 2.50 -4.13 2.61
N PHE A 65 1.24 -4.34 2.94
CA PHE A 65 0.43 -3.35 3.64
C PHE A 65 -0.51 -4.01 4.66
N THR A 66 -0.96 -3.18 5.61
CA THR A 66 -2.00 -3.50 6.60
C THR A 66 -2.97 -2.33 6.72
#